data_AF-A0A7Y8L8Z4-F1
#
_entry.id   AF-A0A7Y8L8Z4-F1
#
_cell.length_a   1.000
_cell.length_b   1.000
_cell.length_c   1.000
_cell.angle_alpha   90.00
_cell.angle_beta   90.00
_cell.angle_gamma   90.00
#
_symmetry.space_group_name_H-M   'P 1'
#
loop_
_entity.id
_entity.type
_entity.pdbx_description
1 polymer ?
#
loop_
_entity_poly.entity_id
_entity_poly.type
_entity_poly.pdbx_seq_one_letter_code
_entity_poly.pdbx_strand_id
1 'polypeptide(L)'
;MSPLGQGARINPMLWGTVGYLFLFIFRPFEYWEWLGEWRIERVYMICLLIALTFWKGNRYVHHSITTAFIAFFMVICLSVFIAYRPEEAIWTAEEYLKLMVLYFVIITTVRTEGELRFLVIAFLAITGIYVGKSMWEFFVHGRHLYRMGIPRLIGIDKTYSDPNTFAATIVYSLPFAWALWKSESSKRIRKGLVLYGAMSIVAILLTGSRSGFVSLALLGIITWLRGRKKVLGLMALIILAVFSWQLLPQDLKLRYLTIHDKSINPSATESAQGRIEGLKNGFKLWVKSPLYGWGAGNFRYAVEKIGVYDRMQAHNLYGQLAGDLGMFGMMAFLAICLALYRTQRKILKTSIALKKQAPAENSQFIREISIACLSILLLLLFNGNFGHNLYRYTWLVIGAILVRAQALNAKRFHPSGVTLSRFRLSGTK
;
A
#
# COMPACT_ATOMS: atom_id res chain seq x y z
N MET A 1 -9.77 7.21 -28.05
CA MET A 1 -8.89 8.25 -27.49
C MET A 1 -7.85 7.56 -26.64
N SER A 2 -6.56 7.80 -26.92
CA SER A 2 -5.47 7.24 -26.15
C SER A 2 -5.55 7.77 -24.69
N PRO A 3 -5.19 6.97 -23.66
CA PRO A 3 -5.17 7.42 -22.27
C PRO A 3 -4.22 8.61 -22.02
N LEU A 4 -3.33 8.84 -22.98
CA LEU A 4 -2.50 10.03 -23.13
C LEU A 4 -3.22 10.94 -24.12
N GLY A 5 -3.53 12.19 -23.77
CA GLY A 5 -4.03 13.17 -24.75
C GLY A 5 -3.16 13.15 -26.02
N GLN A 6 -3.75 13.44 -27.18
CA GLN A 6 -3.04 13.43 -28.47
C GLN A 6 -1.69 14.17 -28.32
N GLY A 7 -0.57 13.46 -28.55
CA GLY A 7 0.78 14.03 -28.58
C GLY A 7 1.62 13.98 -27.30
N ALA A 8 1.09 13.59 -26.13
CA ALA A 8 1.89 13.56 -24.90
C ALA A 8 2.82 12.31 -24.84
N ARG A 9 4.09 12.47 -25.24
CA ARG A 9 5.12 11.43 -25.06
C ARG A 9 5.40 11.24 -23.56
N ILE A 10 5.28 10.00 -23.08
CA ILE A 10 5.72 9.63 -21.72
C ILE A 10 7.22 9.84 -21.64
N ASN A 11 7.69 10.51 -20.58
CA ASN A 11 9.12 10.72 -20.40
C ASN A 11 9.86 9.38 -20.16
N PRO A 12 11.10 9.22 -20.65
CA PRO A 12 11.84 7.95 -20.56
C PRO A 12 12.13 7.53 -19.11
N MET A 13 12.29 8.48 -18.18
CA MET A 13 12.53 8.15 -16.77
C MET A 13 11.31 7.49 -16.12
N LEU A 14 10.10 7.83 -16.55
CA LEU A 14 8.90 7.16 -16.05
C LEU A 14 8.84 5.68 -16.48
N TRP A 15 9.37 5.33 -17.66
CA TRP A 15 9.53 3.91 -18.03
C TRP A 15 10.54 3.22 -17.11
N GLY A 16 11.63 3.89 -16.75
CA GLY A 16 12.56 3.42 -15.71
C GLY A 16 11.87 3.18 -14.36
N THR A 17 11.04 4.12 -13.91
CA THR A 17 10.23 3.97 -12.69
C THR A 17 9.27 2.79 -12.77
N VAL A 18 8.62 2.58 -13.92
CA VAL A 18 7.71 1.44 -14.12
C VAL A 18 8.47 0.12 -14.13
N GLY A 19 9.66 0.05 -14.72
CA GLY A 19 10.52 -1.13 -14.63
C GLY A 19 10.97 -1.41 -13.19
N TYR A 20 11.29 -0.36 -12.42
CA TYR A 20 11.60 -0.54 -11.00
C TYR A 20 10.37 -1.02 -10.20
N LEU A 21 9.18 -0.51 -10.48
CA LEU A 21 7.92 -1.02 -9.90
C LEU A 21 7.67 -2.49 -10.26
N PHE A 22 8.01 -2.90 -11.49
CA PHE A 22 7.91 -4.30 -11.91
C PHE A 22 8.85 -5.19 -11.09
N LEU A 23 10.12 -4.81 -10.97
CA LEU A 23 11.09 -5.53 -10.13
C LEU A 23 10.64 -5.56 -8.67
N PHE A 24 10.05 -4.47 -8.17
CA PHE A 24 9.65 -4.37 -6.77
C PHE A 24 8.40 -5.23 -6.43
N ILE A 25 7.40 -5.26 -7.32
CA ILE A 25 6.11 -5.94 -7.07
C ILE A 25 6.14 -7.39 -7.58
N PHE A 26 6.57 -7.61 -8.82
CA PHE A 26 6.58 -8.95 -9.42
C PHE A 26 7.77 -9.80 -8.94
N ARG A 27 8.89 -9.14 -8.60
CA ARG A 27 10.13 -9.79 -8.10
C ARG A 27 10.58 -10.98 -8.97
N PRO A 28 10.84 -10.74 -10.28
CA PRO A 28 11.20 -11.82 -11.19
C PRO A 28 12.47 -12.55 -10.75
N PHE A 29 13.37 -11.86 -10.06
CA PHE A 29 14.61 -12.40 -9.51
C PHE A 29 14.43 -13.38 -8.35
N GLU A 30 13.26 -13.43 -7.72
CA GLU A 30 12.94 -14.45 -6.70
C GLU A 30 12.25 -15.68 -7.30
N TYR A 31 11.62 -15.51 -8.45
CA TYR A 31 10.98 -16.61 -9.18
C TYR A 31 12.00 -17.34 -10.07
N TRP A 32 12.79 -16.58 -10.84
CA TRP A 32 13.90 -17.09 -11.63
C TRP A 32 15.19 -16.81 -10.88
N GLU A 33 15.66 -17.78 -10.09
CA GLU A 33 16.76 -17.61 -9.14
C GLU A 33 18.07 -17.13 -9.80
N TRP A 34 18.32 -17.53 -11.05
CA TRP A 34 19.47 -17.06 -11.82
C TRP A 34 19.50 -15.53 -11.96
N LEU A 35 18.36 -14.83 -12.05
CA LEU A 35 18.33 -13.36 -12.07
C LEU A 35 18.71 -12.76 -10.71
N GLY A 36 18.43 -13.46 -9.61
CA GLY A 36 18.78 -13.05 -8.25
C GLY A 36 20.26 -13.16 -7.93
N GLU A 37 20.96 -14.13 -8.53
CA GLU A 37 22.42 -14.28 -8.41
C GLU A 37 23.16 -13.03 -8.92
N TRP A 38 22.70 -12.45 -10.03
CA TRP A 38 23.23 -11.20 -10.58
C TRP A 38 22.76 -9.94 -9.84
N ARG A 39 21.89 -10.08 -8.83
CA ARG A 39 21.29 -8.96 -8.08
C ARG A 39 20.73 -7.87 -9.00
N ILE A 40 20.04 -8.29 -10.07
CA ILE A 40 19.59 -7.41 -11.15
C ILE A 40 18.75 -6.25 -10.64
N GLU A 41 18.02 -6.43 -9.55
CA GLU A 41 17.23 -5.41 -8.89
C GLU A 41 18.08 -4.26 -8.33
N ARG A 42 19.25 -4.56 -7.78
CA ARG A 42 20.17 -3.55 -7.26
C ARG A 42 20.86 -2.81 -8.39
N VAL A 43 21.31 -3.54 -9.42
CA VAL A 43 21.91 -2.96 -10.62
C VAL A 43 20.93 -2.01 -11.28
N TYR A 44 19.69 -2.44 -11.49
CA TYR A 44 18.63 -1.62 -12.07
C TYR A 44 18.37 -0.35 -11.25
N MET A 45 18.26 -0.48 -9.93
CA MET A 45 18.05 0.66 -9.03
C MET A 45 19.21 1.67 -9.10
N ILE A 46 20.46 1.19 -9.08
CA ILE A 46 21.65 2.06 -9.16
C ILE A 46 21.69 2.77 -10.52
N CYS A 47 21.51 2.05 -11.63
CA CYS A 47 21.46 2.65 -12.96
C CYS A 47 20.34 3.67 -13.09
N LEU A 48 19.15 3.40 -12.53
CA LEU A 48 18.04 4.33 -12.52
C LEU A 48 18.37 5.60 -11.71
N LEU A 49 19.01 5.45 -10.55
CA LEU A 49 19.42 6.60 -9.73
C LEU A 49 20.48 7.45 -10.44
N ILE A 50 21.47 6.83 -11.07
CA ILE A 50 22.47 7.54 -11.90
C ILE A 50 21.77 8.25 -13.06
N ALA A 51 20.84 7.59 -13.76
CA ALA A 51 20.10 8.22 -14.84
C ALA A 51 19.27 9.43 -14.35
N LEU A 52 18.73 9.36 -13.13
CA LEU A 52 17.98 10.46 -12.52
C LEU A 52 18.85 11.65 -12.13
N THR A 53 20.12 11.46 -11.73
CA THR A 53 21.01 12.59 -11.39
C THR A 53 21.35 13.42 -12.63
N PHE A 54 21.53 12.79 -13.79
CA PHE A 54 21.80 13.49 -15.06
C PHE A 54 20.53 14.01 -15.74
N TRP A 55 19.35 13.70 -15.21
CA TRP A 55 18.09 14.12 -15.82
C TRP A 55 17.73 15.57 -15.47
N LYS A 56 18.04 16.48 -16.41
CA LYS A 56 17.84 17.94 -16.30
C LYS A 56 16.43 18.44 -15.97
N GLY A 57 15.40 17.59 -16.02
CA GLY A 57 14.04 18.01 -15.69
C GLY A 57 13.61 17.71 -14.25
N ASN A 58 14.52 17.24 -13.39
CA ASN A 58 14.20 16.94 -12.00
C ASN A 58 13.62 18.19 -11.30
N ARG A 59 12.38 18.08 -10.81
CA ARG A 59 11.75 19.12 -10.00
C ARG A 59 11.30 18.50 -8.70
N TYR A 60 12.20 18.52 -7.73
CA TYR A 60 11.87 18.15 -6.36
C TYR A 60 10.69 18.99 -5.87
N VAL A 61 9.71 18.33 -5.26
CA VAL A 61 8.53 18.98 -4.67
C VAL A 61 8.66 18.84 -3.16
N HIS A 62 9.06 19.92 -2.49
CA HIS A 62 9.01 19.96 -1.04
C HIS A 62 7.55 19.83 -0.58
N HIS A 63 7.29 18.89 0.33
CA HIS A 63 5.93 18.55 0.72
C HIS A 63 5.89 17.96 2.13
N SER A 64 4.84 18.25 2.90
CA SER A 64 4.69 17.76 4.28
C SER A 64 4.73 16.24 4.42
N ILE A 65 4.15 15.51 3.45
CA ILE A 65 4.27 14.04 3.35
C ILE A 65 5.75 13.62 3.25
N THR A 66 6.55 14.28 2.41
CA THR A 66 7.99 13.98 2.27
C THR A 66 8.71 14.22 3.59
N THR A 67 8.45 15.35 4.25
CA THR A 67 9.02 15.67 5.56
C THR A 67 8.66 14.62 6.62
N ALA A 68 7.40 14.16 6.66
CA ALA A 68 6.96 13.13 7.59
C ALA A 68 7.63 11.77 7.33
N PHE A 69 7.79 11.39 6.06
CA PHE A 69 8.51 10.16 5.69
C PHE A 69 10.00 10.22 6.03
N ILE A 70 10.66 11.36 5.78
CA ILE A 70 12.06 11.57 6.17
C ILE A 70 12.18 11.50 7.69
N ALA A 71 11.31 12.17 8.44
CA ALA A 71 11.32 12.14 9.90
C ALA A 71 11.17 10.72 10.44
N PHE A 72 10.22 9.94 9.91
CA PHE A 72 10.06 8.54 10.30
C PHE A 72 11.26 7.68 9.92
N PHE A 73 11.86 7.89 8.75
CA PHE A 73 13.09 7.20 8.36
C PHE A 73 14.26 7.56 9.27
N MET A 74 14.40 8.83 9.68
CA MET A 74 15.41 9.23 10.65
C MET A 74 15.21 8.52 11.99
N VAL A 75 13.97 8.34 12.45
CA VAL A 75 13.70 7.55 13.66
C VAL A 75 14.14 6.10 13.49
N ILE A 76 13.89 5.48 12.32
CA ILE A 76 14.38 4.12 12.03
C ILE A 76 15.92 4.07 12.08
N CYS A 77 16.61 5.01 11.43
CA CYS A 77 18.07 5.06 11.43
C CYS A 77 18.64 5.29 12.85
N LEU A 78 18.06 6.20 13.62
CA LEU A 78 18.48 6.46 15.00
C LEU A 78 18.24 5.24 15.91
N SER A 79 17.20 4.45 15.62
CA SER A 79 16.91 3.24 16.39
C SER A 79 18.02 2.18 16.28
N VAL A 80 18.86 2.22 15.23
CA VAL A 80 19.99 1.29 15.04
C VAL A 80 20.98 1.36 16.22
N PHE A 81 21.25 2.57 16.73
CA PHE A 81 22.22 2.78 17.81
C PHE A 81 21.71 2.33 19.19
N ILE A 82 20.40 2.13 19.32
CA ILE A 82 19.72 1.80 20.59
C ILE A 82 19.13 0.38 20.53
N ALA A 83 19.16 -0.26 19.35
CA ALA A 83 18.54 -1.53 19.08
C ALA A 83 19.10 -2.65 19.95
N TYR A 84 18.22 -3.56 20.40
CA TYR A 84 18.66 -4.75 21.12
C TYR A 84 19.53 -5.68 20.26
N ARG A 85 19.17 -5.82 18.99
CA ARG A 85 19.96 -6.42 17.92
C ARG A 85 20.14 -5.40 16.80
N PRO A 86 21.31 -4.74 16.74
CA PRO A 86 21.60 -3.74 15.70
C PRO A 86 21.50 -4.29 14.28
N GLU A 87 21.86 -5.55 14.04
CA GLU A 87 21.80 -6.19 12.71
C GLU A 87 20.38 -6.16 12.11
N GLU A 88 19.36 -6.45 12.92
CA GLU A 88 17.95 -6.46 12.51
C GLU A 88 17.44 -5.03 12.22
N ALA A 89 17.93 -4.05 12.99
CA ALA A 89 17.61 -2.64 12.78
C ALA A 89 18.29 -2.10 11.51
N ILE A 90 19.54 -2.50 11.24
CA ILE A 90 20.26 -2.16 10.01
C ILE A 90 19.53 -2.75 8.80
N TRP A 91 19.14 -4.03 8.86
CA TRP A 91 18.39 -4.67 7.79
C TRP A 91 17.05 -3.97 7.53
N THR A 92 16.32 -3.64 8.59
CA THR A 92 15.06 -2.90 8.48
C THR A 92 15.26 -1.49 7.89
N ALA A 93 16.33 -0.79 8.29
CA ALA A 93 16.68 0.51 7.74
C ALA A 93 17.06 0.42 6.25
N GLU A 94 17.81 -0.61 5.83
CA GLU A 94 18.15 -0.86 4.42
C GLU A 94 16.89 -1.12 3.58
N GLU A 95 15.99 -1.99 4.05
CA GLU A 95 14.73 -2.26 3.36
C GLU A 95 13.86 -1.01 3.26
N TYR A 96 13.77 -0.22 4.33
CA TYR A 96 13.01 1.03 4.31
C TYR A 96 13.65 2.11 3.43
N LEU A 97 14.98 2.13 3.32
CA LEU A 97 15.69 3.01 2.38
C LEU A 97 15.31 2.69 0.92
N LYS A 98 15.19 1.41 0.54
CA LYS A 98 14.72 1.01 -0.80
C LYS A 98 13.32 1.55 -1.09
N LEU A 99 12.45 1.59 -0.06
CA LEU A 99 11.13 2.23 -0.18
C LEU A 99 11.27 3.74 -0.37
N MET A 100 12.11 4.41 0.41
CA MET A 100 12.36 5.84 0.26
C MET A 100 12.87 6.18 -1.15
N VAL A 101 13.78 5.37 -1.69
CA VAL A 101 14.22 5.49 -3.07
C VAL A 101 13.04 5.39 -4.04
N LEU A 102 12.18 4.38 -3.92
CA LEU A 102 10.97 4.26 -4.75
C LEU A 102 10.08 5.52 -4.66
N TYR A 103 9.88 6.04 -3.44
CA TYR A 103 9.12 7.27 -3.22
C TYR A 103 9.72 8.46 -3.99
N PHE A 104 11.02 8.71 -3.82
CA PHE A 104 11.71 9.83 -4.47
C PHE A 104 11.71 9.69 -6.00
N VAL A 105 11.93 8.48 -6.51
CA VAL A 105 11.86 8.16 -7.94
C VAL A 105 10.46 8.51 -8.49
N ILE A 106 9.37 8.14 -7.80
CA ILE A 106 8.02 8.45 -8.28
C ILE A 106 7.76 9.97 -8.27
N ILE A 107 8.08 10.68 -7.19
CA ILE A 107 7.75 12.11 -7.08
C ILE A 107 8.59 13.00 -8.03
N THR A 108 9.75 12.53 -8.47
CA THR A 108 10.63 13.23 -9.41
C THR A 108 10.30 12.92 -10.87
N THR A 109 9.90 11.69 -11.18
CA THR A 109 9.63 11.24 -12.57
C THR A 109 8.25 11.58 -13.10
N VAL A 110 7.22 11.60 -12.24
CA VAL A 110 5.86 11.94 -12.65
C VAL A 110 5.68 13.46 -12.65
N ARG A 111 5.34 14.07 -13.80
CA ARG A 111 5.23 15.52 -13.95
C ARG A 111 3.85 15.99 -14.38
N THR A 112 3.16 15.21 -15.20
CA THR A 112 1.86 15.52 -15.78
C THR A 112 0.77 14.59 -15.24
N GLU A 113 -0.49 14.96 -15.46
CA GLU A 113 -1.61 14.06 -15.14
C GLU A 113 -1.56 12.77 -15.98
N GLY A 114 -1.20 12.86 -17.26
CA GLY A 114 -1.09 11.70 -18.14
C GLY A 114 -0.05 10.70 -17.64
N GLU A 115 1.07 11.19 -17.13
CA GLU A 115 2.11 10.37 -16.49
C GLU A 115 1.66 9.76 -15.17
N LEU A 116 0.94 10.51 -14.32
CA LEU A 116 0.38 9.95 -13.08
C LEU A 116 -0.66 8.87 -13.39
N ARG A 117 -1.51 9.09 -14.38
CA ARG A 117 -2.48 8.11 -14.89
C ARG A 117 -1.76 6.87 -15.41
N PHE A 118 -0.72 7.05 -16.22
CA PHE A 118 0.09 5.95 -16.74
C PHE A 118 0.75 5.14 -15.61
N LEU A 119 1.34 5.80 -14.61
CA LEU A 119 1.91 5.13 -13.44
C LEU A 119 0.88 4.24 -12.73
N VAL A 120 -0.33 4.73 -12.50
CA VAL A 120 -1.40 3.97 -11.82
C VAL A 120 -1.88 2.79 -12.69
N ILE A 121 -2.01 2.99 -14.01
CA ILE A 121 -2.33 1.90 -14.95
C ILE A 121 -1.23 0.84 -14.93
N ALA A 122 0.05 1.26 -15.01
CA ALA A 122 1.19 0.37 -14.98
C ALA A 122 1.27 -0.40 -13.66
N PHE A 123 1.06 0.27 -12.52
CA PHE A 123 0.98 -0.37 -11.20
C PHE A 123 -0.08 -1.49 -11.15
N LEU A 124 -1.28 -1.22 -11.67
CA LEU A 124 -2.35 -2.22 -11.73
C LEU A 124 -2.07 -3.33 -12.74
N ALA A 125 -1.47 -3.01 -13.88
CA ALA A 125 -1.07 -4.01 -14.87
C ALA A 125 -0.01 -4.97 -14.30
N ILE A 126 1.03 -4.43 -13.65
CA ILE A 126 2.07 -5.21 -12.97
C ILE A 126 1.46 -6.07 -11.86
N THR A 127 0.60 -5.49 -11.02
CA THR A 127 -0.08 -6.25 -9.96
C THR A 127 -1.00 -7.33 -10.56
N GLY A 128 -1.66 -7.04 -11.68
CA GLY A 128 -2.50 -8.00 -12.41
C GLY A 128 -1.70 -9.16 -12.99
N ILE A 129 -0.52 -8.90 -13.56
CA ILE A 129 0.42 -9.93 -14.03
C ILE A 129 0.90 -10.78 -12.85
N TYR A 130 1.27 -10.14 -11.74
CA TYR A 130 1.70 -10.84 -10.52
C TYR A 130 0.59 -11.73 -9.95
N VAL A 131 -0.65 -11.23 -9.85
CA VAL A 131 -1.81 -12.03 -9.41
C VAL A 131 -2.12 -13.15 -10.39
N GLY A 132 -2.15 -12.87 -11.69
CA GLY A 132 -2.44 -13.86 -12.73
C GLY A 132 -1.40 -14.96 -12.77
N LYS A 133 -0.12 -14.63 -12.67
CA LYS A 133 0.96 -15.61 -12.59
C LYS A 133 0.88 -16.41 -11.29
N SER A 134 0.52 -15.80 -10.17
CA SER A 134 0.31 -16.53 -8.91
C SER A 134 -0.86 -17.53 -9.01
N MET A 135 -1.97 -17.13 -9.62
CA MET A 135 -3.10 -18.02 -9.89
C MET A 135 -2.72 -19.15 -10.87
N TRP A 136 -1.94 -18.83 -11.91
CA TRP A 136 -1.41 -19.82 -12.84
C TRP A 136 -0.58 -20.89 -12.12
N GLU A 137 0.37 -20.48 -11.28
CA GLU A 137 1.18 -21.42 -10.48
C GLU A 137 0.31 -22.28 -9.55
N PHE A 138 -0.74 -21.70 -8.96
CA PHE A 138 -1.65 -22.42 -8.07
C PHE A 138 -2.50 -23.46 -8.81
N PHE A 139 -3.11 -23.09 -9.93
CA PHE A 139 -4.03 -23.97 -10.66
C PHE A 139 -3.32 -24.99 -11.57
N VAL A 140 -2.21 -24.61 -12.19
CA VAL A 140 -1.53 -25.44 -13.20
C VAL A 140 -0.40 -26.27 -12.60
N HIS A 141 0.39 -25.67 -11.70
CA HIS A 141 1.55 -26.33 -11.10
C HIS A 141 1.29 -26.79 -9.66
N GLY A 142 0.10 -26.55 -9.11
CA GLY A 142 -0.26 -26.92 -7.74
C GLY A 142 0.53 -26.15 -6.68
N ARG A 143 1.15 -25.02 -7.00
CA ARG A 143 1.97 -24.24 -6.05
C ARG A 143 1.07 -23.56 -5.03
N HIS A 144 1.18 -23.97 -3.77
CA HIS A 144 0.42 -23.39 -2.66
C HIS A 144 1.21 -23.45 -1.36
N LEU A 145 0.78 -22.67 -0.37
CA LEU A 145 1.24 -22.84 1.01
C LEU A 145 0.20 -23.66 1.77
N TYR A 146 0.56 -24.85 2.23
CA TYR A 146 -0.29 -25.66 3.10
C TYR A 146 -0.16 -25.17 4.55
N ARG A 147 -1.18 -24.49 5.08
CA ARG A 147 -1.15 -23.95 6.45
C ARG A 147 -2.55 -23.92 7.09
N MET A 148 -2.64 -24.47 8.30
CA MET A 148 -3.90 -24.71 9.03
C MET A 148 -4.86 -25.62 8.24
N GLY A 149 -4.33 -26.75 7.74
CA GLY A 149 -5.12 -27.81 7.13
C GLY A 149 -5.71 -27.50 5.75
N ILE A 150 -5.27 -26.44 5.07
CA ILE A 150 -5.78 -26.08 3.74
C ILE A 150 -4.67 -25.60 2.78
N PRO A 151 -4.83 -25.83 1.46
CA PRO A 151 -4.00 -25.17 0.45
C PRO A 151 -4.39 -23.70 0.33
N ARG A 152 -3.40 -22.81 0.37
CA ARG A 152 -3.61 -21.35 0.30
C ARG A 152 -2.81 -20.75 -0.84
N LEU A 153 -3.48 -19.93 -1.65
CA LEU A 153 -2.82 -19.12 -2.68
C LEU A 153 -1.85 -18.13 -2.04
N ILE A 154 -0.63 -18.10 -2.58
CA ILE A 154 0.45 -17.17 -2.21
C ILE A 154 0.97 -16.48 -3.47
N GLY A 155 1.70 -15.37 -3.26
CA GLY A 155 2.46 -14.73 -4.33
C GLY A 155 3.56 -15.65 -4.87
N ILE A 156 3.95 -15.44 -6.13
CA ILE A 156 5.06 -16.17 -6.76
C ILE A 156 6.45 -15.85 -6.19
N ASP A 157 6.56 -14.74 -5.48
CA ASP A 157 7.78 -14.29 -4.82
C ASP A 157 8.05 -15.09 -3.53
N LYS A 158 9.28 -14.98 -3.01
CA LYS A 158 9.72 -15.63 -1.77
C LYS A 158 9.59 -14.68 -0.57
N THR A 159 9.89 -13.40 -0.75
CA THR A 159 9.97 -12.43 0.36
C THR A 159 8.63 -12.14 1.03
N TYR A 160 7.55 -12.04 0.25
CA TYR A 160 6.20 -11.78 0.73
C TYR A 160 5.27 -12.98 0.50
N SER A 161 5.84 -14.19 0.45
CA SER A 161 5.15 -15.48 0.24
C SER A 161 4.25 -15.92 1.42
N ASP A 162 3.50 -14.98 1.99
CA ASP A 162 2.47 -15.19 2.99
C ASP A 162 1.09 -14.85 2.39
N PRO A 163 0.07 -15.73 2.55
CA PRO A 163 -1.25 -15.49 1.97
C PRO A 163 -1.92 -14.20 2.46
N ASN A 164 -1.66 -13.75 3.70
CA ASN A 164 -2.25 -12.52 4.21
C ASN A 164 -1.56 -11.29 3.62
N THR A 165 -0.25 -11.34 3.46
CA THR A 165 0.50 -10.27 2.79
C THR A 165 0.08 -10.15 1.34
N PHE A 166 -0.05 -11.27 0.62
CA PHE A 166 -0.52 -11.32 -0.75
C PHE A 166 -1.95 -10.77 -0.88
N ALA A 167 -2.91 -11.25 -0.08
CA ALA A 167 -4.28 -10.75 -0.07
C ALA A 167 -4.35 -9.24 0.22
N ALA A 168 -3.56 -8.75 1.17
CA ALA A 168 -3.50 -7.32 1.48
C ALA A 168 -2.98 -6.50 0.29
N THR A 169 -2.00 -7.00 -0.48
CA THR A 169 -1.48 -6.31 -1.68
C THR A 169 -2.59 -6.10 -2.70
N ILE A 170 -3.39 -7.15 -2.93
CA ILE A 170 -4.53 -7.12 -3.84
C ILE A 170 -5.62 -6.17 -3.33
N VAL A 171 -5.96 -6.22 -2.04
CA VAL A 171 -7.00 -5.32 -1.51
C VAL A 171 -6.59 -3.85 -1.61
N TYR A 172 -5.32 -3.52 -1.37
CA TYR A 172 -4.85 -2.13 -1.42
C TYR A 172 -4.73 -1.57 -2.84
N SER A 173 -4.67 -2.39 -3.88
CA SER A 173 -4.67 -1.93 -5.26
C SER A 173 -6.08 -1.67 -5.82
N LEU A 174 -7.11 -2.37 -5.32
CA LEU A 174 -8.50 -2.24 -5.78
C LEU A 174 -9.07 -0.81 -5.74
N PRO A 175 -8.77 0.05 -4.73
CA PRO A 175 -9.17 1.46 -4.75
C PRO A 175 -8.65 2.22 -5.98
N PHE A 176 -7.44 1.91 -6.46
CA PHE A 176 -6.91 2.51 -7.69
C PHE A 176 -7.66 2.02 -8.93
N ALA A 177 -8.02 0.73 -8.99
CA ALA A 177 -8.83 0.20 -10.07
C ALA A 177 -10.21 0.89 -10.13
N TRP A 178 -10.82 1.13 -8.97
CA TRP A 178 -12.09 1.86 -8.88
C TRP A 178 -11.97 3.33 -9.27
N ALA A 179 -10.87 4.00 -8.88
CA ALA A 179 -10.60 5.37 -9.29
C ALA A 179 -10.49 5.48 -10.82
N LEU A 180 -9.72 4.59 -11.45
CA LEU A 180 -9.61 4.54 -12.91
C LEU A 180 -10.94 4.20 -13.58
N TRP A 181 -11.71 3.24 -13.05
CA TRP A 181 -13.03 2.91 -13.59
C TRP A 181 -13.94 4.14 -13.71
N LYS A 182 -13.91 5.02 -12.70
CA LYS A 182 -14.70 6.25 -12.67
C LYS A 182 -14.17 7.33 -13.59
N SER A 183 -12.85 7.46 -13.76
CA SER A 183 -12.25 8.57 -14.49
C SER A 183 -11.85 8.26 -15.94
N GLU A 184 -11.71 6.98 -16.30
CA GLU A 184 -11.21 6.55 -17.60
C GLU A 184 -12.37 6.26 -18.57
N SER A 185 -12.24 6.70 -19.82
CA SER A 185 -13.24 6.48 -20.87
C SER A 185 -12.87 5.33 -21.82
N SER A 186 -11.60 4.94 -21.87
CA SER A 186 -11.13 3.86 -22.73
C SER A 186 -11.78 2.51 -22.40
N LYS A 187 -12.53 1.96 -23.37
CA LYS A 187 -13.16 0.63 -23.26
C LYS A 187 -12.15 -0.48 -23.00
N ARG A 188 -10.93 -0.38 -23.56
CA ARG A 188 -9.86 -1.38 -23.35
C ARG A 188 -9.39 -1.39 -21.90
N ILE A 189 -9.11 -0.22 -21.33
CA ILE A 189 -8.71 -0.10 -19.93
C ILE A 189 -9.83 -0.60 -19.02
N ARG A 190 -11.09 -0.20 -19.28
CA ARG A 190 -12.25 -0.68 -18.51
C ARG A 190 -12.40 -2.19 -18.52
N LYS A 191 -12.24 -2.86 -19.67
CA LYS A 191 -12.25 -4.34 -19.75
C LYS A 191 -11.12 -4.94 -18.91
N GLY A 192 -9.91 -4.38 -18.99
CA GLY A 192 -8.77 -4.80 -18.16
C GLY A 192 -9.04 -4.64 -16.66
N LEU A 193 -9.70 -3.55 -16.24
CA LEU A 193 -10.08 -3.32 -14.84
C LEU A 193 -11.12 -4.32 -14.34
N VAL A 194 -12.09 -4.72 -15.19
CA VAL A 194 -13.07 -5.76 -14.85
C VAL A 194 -12.39 -7.11 -14.67
N LEU A 195 -11.52 -7.49 -15.62
CA LEU A 195 -10.73 -8.72 -15.51
C LEU A 195 -9.88 -8.72 -14.24
N TYR A 196 -9.16 -7.62 -13.99
CA TYR A 196 -8.34 -7.46 -12.79
C TYR A 196 -9.17 -7.57 -11.50
N GLY A 197 -10.34 -6.92 -11.45
CA GLY A 197 -11.24 -6.98 -10.31
C GLY A 197 -11.75 -8.39 -10.03
N ALA A 198 -12.16 -9.12 -11.08
CA ALA A 198 -12.59 -10.50 -10.97
C ALA A 198 -11.47 -11.41 -10.46
N MET A 199 -10.28 -11.34 -11.09
CA MET A 199 -9.09 -12.09 -10.65
C MET A 199 -8.72 -11.76 -9.20
N SER A 200 -8.79 -10.49 -8.82
CA SER A 200 -8.48 -10.03 -7.46
C SER A 200 -9.40 -10.64 -6.42
N ILE A 201 -10.72 -10.67 -6.68
CA ILE A 201 -11.70 -11.27 -5.75
C ILE A 201 -11.41 -12.76 -5.61
N VAL A 202 -11.26 -13.49 -6.72
CA VAL A 202 -10.95 -14.92 -6.69
C VAL A 202 -9.65 -15.19 -5.94
N ALA A 203 -8.58 -14.45 -6.24
CA ALA A 203 -7.29 -14.61 -5.56
C ALA A 203 -7.39 -14.34 -4.05
N ILE A 204 -8.09 -13.28 -3.62
CA ILE A 204 -8.30 -13.00 -2.19
C ILE A 204 -8.99 -14.17 -1.50
N LEU A 205 -10.02 -14.74 -2.12
CA LEU A 205 -10.76 -15.90 -1.58
C LEU A 205 -9.87 -17.15 -1.47
N LEU A 206 -9.07 -17.43 -2.50
CA LEU A 206 -8.14 -18.57 -2.53
C LEU A 206 -6.97 -18.43 -1.54
N THR A 207 -6.66 -17.21 -1.09
CA THR A 207 -5.64 -17.03 -0.04
C THR A 207 -6.09 -17.58 1.32
N GLY A 208 -7.40 -17.79 1.54
CA GLY A 208 -7.96 -18.10 2.87
C GLY A 208 -7.61 -17.06 3.93
N SER A 209 -7.28 -15.82 3.54
CA SER A 209 -6.96 -14.73 4.47
C SER A 209 -8.24 -14.11 5.02
N ARG A 210 -8.54 -14.37 6.30
CA ARG A 210 -9.67 -13.75 7.01
C ARG A 210 -9.55 -12.23 7.02
N SER A 211 -8.36 -11.71 7.30
CA SER A 211 -8.10 -10.27 7.26
C SER A 211 -8.32 -9.71 5.86
N GLY A 212 -7.79 -10.36 4.81
CA GLY A 212 -8.01 -9.93 3.41
C GLY A 212 -9.49 -9.90 3.02
N PHE A 213 -10.27 -10.89 3.43
CA PHE A 213 -11.71 -10.94 3.19
C PHE A 213 -12.45 -9.80 3.90
N VAL A 214 -12.15 -9.56 5.19
CA VAL A 214 -12.78 -8.46 5.95
C VAL A 214 -12.36 -7.10 5.38
N SER A 215 -11.11 -6.93 4.93
CA SER A 215 -10.67 -5.71 4.24
C SER A 215 -11.42 -5.48 2.93
N LEU A 216 -11.68 -6.55 2.17
CA LEU A 216 -12.46 -6.49 0.93
C LEU A 216 -13.91 -6.09 1.22
N ALA A 217 -14.51 -6.65 2.26
CA ALA A 217 -15.85 -6.25 2.72
C ALA A 217 -15.88 -4.77 3.15
N LEU A 218 -14.89 -4.32 3.93
CA LEU A 218 -14.74 -2.92 4.32
C LEU A 218 -14.59 -1.99 3.09
N LEU A 219 -13.80 -2.39 2.09
CA LEU A 219 -13.68 -1.65 0.83
C LEU A 219 -15.02 -1.58 0.08
N GLY A 220 -15.77 -2.68 0.06
CA GLY A 220 -17.13 -2.74 -0.48
C GLY A 220 -18.06 -1.74 0.22
N ILE A 221 -18.05 -1.72 1.55
CA ILE A 221 -18.82 -0.78 2.38
C ILE A 221 -18.39 0.67 2.10
N ILE A 222 -17.09 0.99 2.12
CA ILE A 222 -16.58 2.33 1.81
C ILE A 222 -17.04 2.78 0.41
N THR A 223 -17.01 1.88 -0.56
CA THR A 223 -17.43 2.16 -1.93
C THR A 223 -18.94 2.38 -2.04
N TRP A 224 -19.73 1.54 -1.38
CA TRP A 224 -21.19 1.61 -1.31
C TRP A 224 -21.68 2.87 -0.58
N LEU A 225 -21.07 3.21 0.56
CA LEU A 225 -21.37 4.42 1.33
C LEU A 225 -21.11 5.70 0.51
N ARG A 226 -20.24 5.64 -0.49
CA ARG A 226 -19.98 6.76 -1.42
C ARG A 226 -20.81 6.71 -2.70
N GLY A 227 -21.45 5.59 -3.02
CA GLY A 227 -22.31 5.42 -4.18
C GLY A 227 -23.63 6.19 -4.05
N ARG A 228 -24.15 6.71 -5.16
CA ARG A 228 -25.48 7.35 -5.21
C ARG A 228 -26.61 6.33 -5.22
N LYS A 229 -26.42 5.20 -5.92
CA LYS A 229 -27.43 4.13 -6.05
C LYS A 229 -27.28 3.10 -4.93
N LYS A 230 -27.80 3.42 -3.74
CA LYS A 230 -27.65 2.61 -2.52
C LYS A 230 -28.22 1.20 -2.67
N VAL A 231 -29.46 1.09 -3.14
CA VAL A 231 -30.15 -0.20 -3.30
C VAL A 231 -29.40 -1.09 -4.30
N LEU A 232 -29.14 -0.60 -5.52
CA LEU A 232 -28.38 -1.37 -6.52
C LEU A 232 -26.98 -1.77 -6.04
N GLY A 233 -26.29 -0.87 -5.33
CA GLY A 233 -24.96 -1.18 -4.78
C GLY A 233 -25.02 -2.29 -3.71
N LEU A 234 -26.03 -2.28 -2.85
CA LEU A 234 -26.24 -3.33 -1.86
C LEU A 234 -26.60 -4.65 -2.53
N MET A 235 -27.51 -4.65 -3.51
CA MET A 235 -27.84 -5.84 -4.30
C MET A 235 -26.61 -6.42 -4.99
N ALA A 236 -25.77 -5.58 -5.61
CA ALA A 236 -24.54 -6.02 -6.26
C ALA A 236 -23.56 -6.67 -5.26
N LEU A 237 -23.43 -6.10 -4.06
CA LEU A 237 -22.60 -6.69 -3.00
C LEU A 237 -23.16 -8.04 -2.52
N ILE A 238 -24.48 -8.17 -2.35
CA ILE A 238 -25.13 -9.43 -1.95
C ILE A 238 -24.93 -10.49 -3.04
N ILE A 239 -25.20 -10.16 -4.31
CA ILE A 239 -25.01 -11.08 -5.43
C ILE A 239 -23.55 -11.54 -5.50
N LEU A 240 -22.60 -10.61 -5.38
CA LEU A 240 -21.18 -10.94 -5.40
C LEU A 240 -20.81 -11.85 -4.22
N ALA A 241 -21.32 -11.59 -3.02
CA ALA A 241 -21.06 -12.39 -1.84
C ALA A 241 -21.64 -13.82 -1.98
N VAL A 242 -22.89 -13.95 -2.44
CA VAL A 242 -23.54 -15.24 -2.67
C VAL A 242 -22.79 -16.04 -3.73
N PHE A 243 -22.48 -15.43 -4.87
CA PHE A 243 -21.76 -16.11 -5.96
C PHE A 243 -20.35 -16.53 -5.53
N SER A 244 -19.63 -15.64 -4.83
CA SER A 244 -18.31 -15.96 -4.24
C SER A 244 -18.39 -17.11 -3.25
N TRP A 245 -19.43 -17.14 -2.41
CA TRP A 245 -19.65 -18.22 -1.46
C TRP A 245 -19.88 -19.55 -2.17
N GLN A 246 -20.71 -19.60 -3.20
CA GLN A 246 -21.00 -20.84 -3.91
C GLN A 246 -19.76 -21.45 -4.57
N LEU A 247 -18.89 -20.61 -5.15
CA LEU A 247 -17.66 -21.04 -5.84
C LEU A 247 -16.51 -21.45 -4.91
N LEU A 248 -16.58 -21.14 -3.63
CA LEU A 248 -15.51 -21.47 -2.68
C LEU A 248 -15.46 -22.99 -2.38
N PRO A 249 -14.27 -23.61 -2.39
CA PRO A 249 -14.05 -24.94 -1.85
C PRO A 249 -14.51 -25.07 -0.39
N GLN A 250 -14.95 -26.26 0.00
CA GLN A 250 -15.53 -26.51 1.33
C GLN A 250 -14.57 -26.13 2.46
N ASP A 251 -13.29 -26.43 2.34
CA ASP A 251 -12.30 -26.13 3.38
C ASP A 251 -12.09 -24.61 3.56
N LEU A 252 -12.17 -23.84 2.47
CA LEU A 252 -12.12 -22.38 2.51
C LEU A 252 -13.40 -21.80 3.12
N LYS A 253 -14.58 -22.36 2.82
CA LYS A 253 -15.84 -22.00 3.48
C LYS A 253 -15.75 -22.18 4.98
N LEU A 254 -15.33 -23.37 5.44
CA LEU A 254 -15.13 -23.68 6.85
C LEU A 254 -14.17 -22.70 7.50
N ARG A 255 -13.05 -22.38 6.83
CA ARG A 255 -12.10 -21.39 7.33
C ARG A 255 -12.71 -19.99 7.50
N TYR A 256 -13.54 -19.53 6.57
CA TYR A 256 -14.19 -18.22 6.71
C TYR A 256 -15.28 -18.23 7.79
N LEU A 257 -15.97 -19.34 8.02
CA LEU A 257 -16.93 -19.47 9.13
C LEU A 257 -16.27 -19.31 10.50
N THR A 258 -14.96 -19.62 10.63
CA THR A 258 -14.22 -19.37 11.87
C THR A 258 -14.12 -17.90 12.29
N ILE A 259 -14.55 -16.96 11.43
CA ILE A 259 -14.70 -15.54 11.80
C ILE A 259 -15.85 -15.39 12.80
N HIS A 260 -16.94 -16.13 12.61
CA HIS A 260 -18.14 -16.09 13.47
C HIS A 260 -18.04 -17.12 14.58
N ASP A 261 -17.75 -18.37 14.23
CA ASP A 261 -17.71 -19.47 15.18
C ASP A 261 -16.29 -20.02 15.35
N LYS A 262 -15.68 -19.63 16.46
CA LYS A 262 -14.30 -20.00 16.79
C LYS A 262 -14.16 -21.48 17.19
N SER A 263 -15.25 -22.19 17.48
CA SER A 263 -15.22 -23.61 17.83
C SER A 263 -14.91 -24.52 16.63
N ILE A 264 -15.15 -24.03 15.41
CA ILE A 264 -14.92 -24.76 14.16
C ILE A 264 -13.44 -25.08 13.92
N ASN A 265 -12.50 -24.26 14.43
CA ASN A 265 -11.07 -24.52 14.29
C ASN A 265 -10.25 -23.84 15.42
N PRO A 266 -9.56 -24.60 16.29
CA PRO A 266 -8.75 -24.04 17.38
C PRO A 266 -7.68 -23.03 16.92
N SER A 267 -7.08 -23.24 15.74
CA SER A 267 -6.08 -22.34 15.15
C SER A 267 -6.62 -20.94 14.84
N ALA A 268 -7.95 -20.83 14.68
CA ALA A 268 -8.63 -19.57 14.44
C ALA A 268 -8.60 -18.67 15.68
N THR A 269 -8.73 -19.27 16.85
CA THR A 269 -8.65 -18.64 18.18
C THR A 269 -7.23 -18.22 18.48
N GLU A 270 -6.24 -19.09 18.29
CA GLU A 270 -4.82 -18.78 18.48
C GLU A 270 -4.37 -17.58 17.64
N SER A 271 -4.77 -17.51 16.36
CA SER A 271 -4.38 -16.38 15.49
C SER A 271 -5.07 -15.05 15.83
N ALA A 272 -6.25 -15.07 16.45
CA ALA A 272 -6.92 -13.86 16.92
C ALA A 272 -6.33 -13.40 18.25
N GLN A 273 -6.07 -14.34 19.16
CA GLN A 273 -5.44 -14.13 20.45
C GLN A 273 -4.03 -13.53 20.30
N GLY A 274 -3.24 -14.07 19.37
CA GLY A 274 -1.89 -13.58 19.07
C GLY A 274 -1.82 -12.10 18.65
N ARG A 275 -2.87 -11.54 18.04
CA ARG A 275 -2.92 -10.12 17.64
C ARG A 275 -3.18 -9.19 18.83
N ILE A 276 -4.01 -9.65 19.77
CA ILE A 276 -4.28 -8.94 21.02
C ILE A 276 -3.04 -9.01 21.91
N GLU A 277 -2.40 -10.18 21.99
CA GLU A 277 -1.14 -10.35 22.72
C GLU A 277 -0.01 -9.56 22.09
N GLY A 278 0.12 -9.53 20.77
CA GLY A 278 1.11 -8.69 20.11
C GLY A 278 0.92 -7.19 20.38
N LEU A 279 -0.33 -6.71 20.47
CA LEU A 279 -0.60 -5.35 20.94
C LEU A 279 -0.13 -5.15 22.40
N LYS A 280 -0.55 -6.03 23.31
CA LYS A 280 -0.18 -5.98 24.74
C LYS A 280 1.34 -6.04 24.93
N ASN A 281 2.02 -6.92 24.21
CA ASN A 281 3.46 -7.10 24.25
C ASN A 281 4.18 -5.87 23.72
N GLY A 282 3.65 -5.23 22.67
CA GLY A 282 4.15 -3.93 22.21
C GLY A 282 4.07 -2.85 23.30
N PHE A 283 2.97 -2.77 24.03
CA PHE A 283 2.86 -1.86 25.18
C PHE A 283 3.82 -2.21 26.32
N LYS A 284 4.00 -3.50 26.64
CA LYS A 284 4.99 -3.95 27.64
C LYS A 284 6.42 -3.56 27.24
N LEU A 285 6.78 -3.70 25.97
CA LEU A 285 8.06 -3.26 25.44
C LEU A 285 8.21 -1.75 25.51
N TRP A 286 7.18 -1.02 25.12
CA TRP A 286 7.16 0.44 25.17
C TRP A 286 7.38 0.96 26.58
N VAL A 287 6.72 0.40 27.61
CA VAL A 287 6.94 0.80 29.01
C VAL A 287 8.42 0.64 29.44
N LYS A 288 9.13 -0.36 28.90
CA LYS A 288 10.55 -0.59 29.21
C LYS A 288 11.51 0.29 28.39
N SER A 289 11.10 0.77 27.22
CA SER A 289 11.86 1.75 26.42
C SER A 289 10.91 2.79 25.81
N PRO A 290 10.43 3.79 26.60
CA PRO A 290 9.32 4.63 26.19
C PRO A 290 9.60 5.57 25.03
N LEU A 291 10.81 6.10 24.93
CA LEU A 291 11.15 7.13 23.94
C LEU A 291 11.56 6.52 22.60
N TYR A 292 12.55 5.62 22.63
CA TYR A 292 13.22 5.10 21.43
C TYR A 292 12.76 3.70 21.01
N GLY A 293 12.08 2.96 21.89
CA GLY A 293 11.74 1.57 21.65
C GLY A 293 12.97 0.65 21.69
N TRP A 294 12.84 -0.54 21.10
CA TRP A 294 13.84 -1.59 21.15
C TRP A 294 14.66 -1.74 19.85
N GLY A 295 14.46 -0.85 18.89
CA GLY A 295 15.06 -0.90 17.56
C GLY A 295 14.06 -1.36 16.49
N ALA A 296 14.14 -0.79 15.29
CA ALA A 296 13.37 -1.27 14.15
C ALA A 296 13.60 -2.78 13.93
N GLY A 297 12.54 -3.55 13.69
CA GLY A 297 12.65 -4.99 13.42
C GLY A 297 12.97 -5.86 14.64
N ASN A 298 13.10 -5.28 15.83
CA ASN A 298 13.54 -6.02 17.03
C ASN A 298 12.39 -6.65 17.83
N PHE A 299 11.13 -6.38 17.49
CA PHE A 299 9.95 -6.79 18.27
C PHE A 299 10.04 -8.20 18.82
N ARG A 300 10.26 -9.19 17.93
CA ARG A 300 10.27 -10.62 18.30
C ARG A 300 11.36 -10.92 19.34
N TYR A 301 12.55 -10.38 19.16
CA TYR A 301 13.69 -10.60 20.05
C TYR A 301 13.52 -9.86 21.37
N ALA A 302 12.94 -8.66 21.33
CA ALA A 302 12.68 -7.86 22.51
C ALA A 302 11.61 -8.51 23.41
N VAL A 303 10.54 -9.07 22.82
CA VAL A 303 9.49 -9.81 23.55
C VAL A 303 10.08 -11.03 24.28
N GLU A 304 10.95 -11.80 23.61
CA GLU A 304 11.65 -12.94 24.21
C GLU A 304 12.51 -12.51 25.41
N LYS A 305 13.30 -11.43 25.26
CA LYS A 305 14.15 -10.90 26.33
C LYS A 305 13.36 -10.52 27.58
N ILE A 306 12.14 -10.03 27.44
CA ILE A 306 11.31 -9.61 28.58
C ILE A 306 10.53 -10.76 29.22
N GLY A 307 10.86 -12.01 28.88
CA GLY A 307 10.30 -13.22 29.49
C GLY A 307 8.89 -13.56 28.98
N VAL A 308 8.48 -12.99 27.83
CA VAL A 308 7.21 -13.33 27.20
C VAL A 308 7.49 -14.44 26.18
N TYR A 309 7.30 -15.68 26.62
CA TYR A 309 7.60 -16.90 25.85
C TYR A 309 6.65 -17.18 24.67
N ASP A 310 5.66 -16.32 24.46
CA ASP A 310 4.81 -16.46 23.29
C ASP A 310 5.53 -15.90 22.06
N ARG A 311 6.13 -16.79 21.28
CA ARG A 311 6.99 -16.52 20.10
C ARG A 311 6.24 -15.85 18.94
N MET A 312 5.10 -15.22 19.20
CA MET A 312 4.29 -14.57 18.19
C MET A 312 4.91 -13.23 17.81
N GLN A 313 5.16 -13.06 16.50
CA GLN A 313 5.37 -11.73 15.94
C GLN A 313 4.15 -10.87 16.29
N ALA A 314 4.32 -9.55 16.48
CA ALA A 314 3.27 -8.65 16.97
C ALA A 314 1.91 -8.83 16.25
N HIS A 315 1.91 -9.25 14.98
CA HIS A 315 0.75 -9.35 14.09
C HIS A 315 -0.22 -8.17 14.21
N ASN A 316 0.32 -7.01 14.60
CA ASN A 316 -0.37 -5.80 14.98
C ASN A 316 0.61 -4.62 14.79
N LEU A 317 0.28 -3.72 13.87
CA LEU A 317 1.07 -2.54 13.55
C LEU A 317 1.29 -1.66 14.78
N TYR A 318 0.28 -1.47 15.60
CA TYR A 318 0.34 -0.52 16.72
C TYR A 318 1.24 -1.05 17.84
N GLY A 319 1.12 -2.34 18.15
CA GLY A 319 2.02 -3.02 19.07
C GLY A 319 3.47 -2.98 18.54
N GLN A 320 3.66 -3.31 17.27
CA GLN A 320 4.98 -3.27 16.63
C GLN A 320 5.59 -1.86 16.68
N LEU A 321 4.83 -0.83 16.31
CA LEU A 321 5.26 0.55 16.30
C LEU A 321 5.69 1.03 17.69
N ALA A 322 4.88 0.75 18.71
CA ALA A 322 5.19 1.12 20.10
C ALA A 322 6.42 0.37 20.64
N GLY A 323 6.53 -0.93 20.36
CA GLY A 323 7.65 -1.75 20.82
C GLY A 323 8.97 -1.44 20.11
N ASP A 324 8.96 -1.34 18.78
CA ASP A 324 10.18 -1.16 17.98
C ASP A 324 10.72 0.27 18.08
N LEU A 325 9.85 1.29 18.01
CA LEU A 325 10.27 2.68 17.79
C LEU A 325 9.82 3.67 18.89
N GLY A 326 9.10 3.20 19.90
CA GLY A 326 8.67 4.01 21.04
C GLY A 326 7.85 5.26 20.67
N MET A 327 7.89 6.26 21.53
CA MET A 327 7.15 7.52 21.36
C MET A 327 7.58 8.28 20.11
N PHE A 328 8.86 8.33 19.80
CA PHE A 328 9.34 9.04 18.61
C PHE A 328 8.82 8.40 17.32
N GLY A 329 8.80 7.06 17.25
CA GLY A 329 8.18 6.33 16.16
C GLY A 329 6.69 6.60 16.04
N MET A 330 5.96 6.55 17.15
CA MET A 330 4.52 6.82 17.18
C MET A 330 4.19 8.24 16.69
N MET A 331 4.92 9.26 17.15
CA MET A 331 4.72 10.63 16.71
C MET A 331 5.03 10.82 15.23
N ALA A 332 6.13 10.25 14.74
CA ALA A 332 6.50 10.34 13.33
C ALA A 332 5.49 9.60 12.43
N PHE A 333 5.00 8.43 12.86
CA PHE A 333 3.96 7.69 12.13
C PHE A 333 2.61 8.43 12.13
N LEU A 334 2.23 9.04 13.25
CA LEU A 334 1.05 9.89 13.32
C LEU A 334 1.18 11.10 12.36
N ALA A 335 2.37 11.70 12.29
CA ALA A 335 2.64 12.79 11.35
C ALA A 335 2.46 12.35 9.89
N ILE A 336 2.87 11.11 9.52
CA ILE A 336 2.59 10.53 8.20
C ILE A 336 1.09 10.45 7.96
N CYS A 337 0.33 9.85 8.89
CA CYS A 337 -1.12 9.69 8.75
C CYS A 337 -1.83 11.04 8.59
N LEU A 338 -1.47 12.03 9.41
CA LEU A 338 -2.02 13.38 9.35
C LEU A 338 -1.62 14.10 8.07
N ALA A 339 -0.39 13.96 7.59
CA ALA A 339 0.06 14.57 6.34
C ALA A 339 -0.71 14.00 5.13
N LEU A 340 -0.84 12.68 5.05
CA LEU A 340 -1.63 12.01 4.00
C LEU A 340 -3.09 12.49 4.01
N TYR A 341 -3.72 12.50 5.19
CA TYR A 341 -5.10 12.95 5.35
C TYR A 341 -5.28 14.43 4.97
N ARG A 342 -4.46 15.33 5.52
CA ARG A 342 -4.55 16.78 5.28
C ARG A 342 -4.35 17.13 3.81
N THR A 343 -3.37 16.50 3.16
CA THR A 343 -3.14 16.68 1.71
C THR A 343 -4.31 16.19 0.89
N GLN A 344 -4.88 15.03 1.22
CA GLN A 344 -6.04 14.53 0.52
C GLN A 344 -7.25 15.48 0.68
N ARG A 345 -7.48 16.00 1.89
CA ARG A 345 -8.55 17.00 2.13
C ARG A 345 -8.31 18.29 1.36
N LYS A 346 -7.05 18.73 1.24
CA LYS A 346 -6.69 19.90 0.43
C LYS A 346 -7.00 19.68 -1.05
N ILE A 347 -6.67 18.50 -1.60
CA ILE A 347 -7.02 18.12 -2.98
C ILE A 347 -8.53 18.15 -3.17
N LEU A 348 -9.30 17.51 -2.26
CA LEU A 348 -10.76 17.51 -2.37
C LEU A 348 -11.38 18.91 -2.35
N LYS A 349 -10.96 19.75 -1.40
CA LYS A 349 -11.46 21.13 -1.30
C LYS A 349 -11.17 21.91 -2.58
N THR A 350 -9.95 21.83 -3.10
CA THR A 350 -9.55 22.52 -4.34
C THR A 350 -10.24 21.95 -5.57
N SER A 351 -10.44 20.63 -5.70
CA SER A 351 -11.22 20.04 -6.80
C SER A 351 -12.70 20.43 -6.75
N ILE A 352 -13.30 20.57 -5.56
CA ILE A 352 -14.68 21.06 -5.43
C ILE A 352 -14.78 22.52 -5.87
N ALA A 353 -13.81 23.36 -5.47
CA ALA A 353 -13.75 24.76 -5.89
C ALA A 353 -13.56 24.88 -7.41
N LEU A 354 -12.60 24.13 -8.00
CA LEU A 354 -12.41 24.06 -9.46
C LEU A 354 -13.69 23.65 -10.18
N LYS A 355 -14.39 22.62 -9.69
CA LYS A 355 -15.64 22.19 -10.32
C LYS A 355 -16.72 23.28 -10.36
N LYS A 356 -16.71 24.22 -9.40
CA LYS A 356 -17.65 25.35 -9.36
C LYS A 356 -17.17 26.54 -10.21
N GLN A 357 -15.89 26.88 -10.12
CA GLN A 357 -15.32 28.11 -10.69
C GLN A 357 -14.81 27.93 -12.12
N ALA A 358 -14.20 26.78 -12.43
CA ALA A 358 -13.61 26.48 -13.72
C ALA A 358 -13.81 24.98 -14.06
N PRO A 359 -15.03 24.57 -14.47
CA PRO A 359 -15.35 23.16 -14.70
C PRO A 359 -14.43 22.47 -15.72
N ALA A 360 -13.96 23.21 -16.72
CA ALA A 360 -13.01 22.71 -17.73
C ALA A 360 -11.65 22.31 -17.14
N GLU A 361 -11.20 22.99 -16.08
CA GLU A 361 -9.93 22.71 -15.39
C GLU A 361 -10.06 21.58 -14.35
N ASN A 362 -11.28 21.19 -13.97
CA ASN A 362 -11.46 20.16 -12.95
C ASN A 362 -11.16 18.75 -13.51
N SER A 363 -10.09 18.12 -13.01
CA SER A 363 -9.82 16.71 -13.31
C SER A 363 -10.56 15.75 -12.38
N GLN A 364 -11.42 14.94 -12.98
CA GLN A 364 -12.05 13.82 -12.29
C GLN A 364 -11.02 12.78 -11.83
N PHE A 365 -9.98 12.51 -12.61
CA PHE A 365 -8.95 11.53 -12.25
C PHE A 365 -8.21 11.94 -10.97
N ILE A 366 -7.73 13.18 -10.88
CA ILE A 366 -7.03 13.69 -9.68
C ILE A 366 -7.90 13.59 -8.43
N ARG A 367 -9.20 13.91 -8.57
CA ARG A 367 -10.14 13.76 -7.47
C ARG A 367 -10.29 12.29 -7.07
N GLU A 368 -10.62 11.40 -8.00
CA GLU A 368 -10.87 9.99 -7.67
C GLU A 368 -9.61 9.27 -7.15
N ILE A 369 -8.43 9.54 -7.70
CA ILE A 369 -7.18 8.94 -7.21
C ILE A 369 -6.83 9.41 -5.80
N SER A 370 -7.08 10.69 -5.47
CA SER A 370 -6.88 11.18 -4.10
C SER A 370 -7.80 10.46 -3.11
N ILE A 371 -9.03 10.12 -3.51
CA ILE A 371 -9.95 9.39 -2.64
C ILE A 371 -9.57 7.92 -2.55
N ALA A 372 -9.06 7.32 -3.62
CA ALA A 372 -8.48 5.98 -3.54
C ALA A 372 -7.34 5.92 -2.53
N CYS A 373 -6.42 6.90 -2.52
CA CYS A 373 -5.37 6.99 -1.50
C CYS A 373 -5.93 7.09 -0.08
N LEU A 374 -7.03 7.82 0.15
CA LEU A 374 -7.69 7.83 1.47
C LEU A 374 -8.31 6.49 1.82
N SER A 375 -8.97 5.82 0.87
CA SER A 375 -9.50 4.47 1.09
C SER A 375 -8.39 3.49 1.44
N ILE A 376 -7.24 3.56 0.78
CA ILE A 376 -6.06 2.74 1.08
C ILE A 376 -5.50 3.08 2.46
N LEU A 377 -5.43 4.37 2.84
CA LEU A 377 -5.02 4.77 4.20
C LEU A 377 -5.92 4.13 5.27
N LEU A 378 -7.24 4.19 5.08
CA LEU A 378 -8.19 3.56 6.00
C LEU A 378 -8.03 2.04 6.06
N LEU A 379 -7.84 1.40 4.90
CA LEU A 379 -7.59 -0.04 4.82
C LEU A 379 -6.27 -0.43 5.50
N LEU A 380 -5.21 0.36 5.34
CA LEU A 380 -3.91 0.13 5.98
C LEU A 380 -4.00 0.24 7.50
N LEU A 381 -4.69 1.27 8.01
CA LEU A 381 -4.92 1.42 9.45
C LEU A 381 -5.78 0.29 10.00
N PHE A 382 -6.88 -0.04 9.32
CA PHE A 382 -7.74 -1.15 9.70
C PHE A 382 -6.97 -2.48 9.75
N ASN A 383 -6.20 -2.78 8.70
CA ASN A 383 -5.36 -3.97 8.63
C ASN A 383 -4.15 -3.94 9.55
N GLY A 384 -3.81 -2.78 10.10
CA GLY A 384 -2.83 -2.66 11.17
C GLY A 384 -3.23 -3.47 12.42
N ASN A 385 -4.53 -3.70 12.64
CA ASN A 385 -5.00 -4.61 13.71
C ASN A 385 -4.73 -6.10 13.42
N PHE A 386 -4.32 -6.41 12.19
CA PHE A 386 -4.38 -7.75 11.63
C PHE A 386 -3.06 -8.26 11.03
N GLY A 387 -2.01 -7.46 11.00
CA GLY A 387 -0.73 -7.92 10.50
C GLY A 387 0.37 -6.87 10.51
N HIS A 388 1.54 -7.30 10.06
CA HIS A 388 2.71 -6.46 9.90
C HIS A 388 2.60 -5.68 8.59
N ASN A 389 2.18 -4.42 8.69
CA ASN A 389 2.17 -3.52 7.55
C ASN A 389 2.87 -2.18 7.84
N LEU A 390 3.62 -2.06 8.95
CA LEU A 390 4.33 -0.82 9.32
C LEU A 390 5.32 -0.39 8.22
N TYR A 391 6.16 -1.31 7.76
CA TYR A 391 7.18 -1.06 6.74
C TYR A 391 6.69 -1.40 5.31
N ARG A 392 5.38 -1.34 5.05
CA ARG A 392 4.84 -1.70 3.74
C ARG A 392 5.04 -0.57 2.72
N TYR A 393 5.52 -0.91 1.53
CA TYR A 393 5.71 0.04 0.42
C TYR A 393 4.45 0.84 0.05
N THR A 394 3.26 0.30 0.32
CA THR A 394 1.97 0.92 0.01
C THR A 394 1.83 2.31 0.66
N TRP A 395 2.37 2.52 1.87
CA TRP A 395 2.37 3.82 2.55
C TRP A 395 3.05 4.89 1.68
N LEU A 396 4.23 4.57 1.16
CA LEU A 396 5.01 5.51 0.35
C LEU A 396 4.40 5.70 -1.03
N VAL A 397 3.87 4.65 -1.66
CA VAL A 397 3.21 4.75 -2.97
C VAL A 397 2.01 5.70 -2.92
N ILE A 398 1.12 5.56 -1.91
CA ILE A 398 -0.01 6.49 -1.76
C ILE A 398 0.47 7.91 -1.45
N GLY A 399 1.55 8.05 -0.68
CA GLY A 399 2.15 9.35 -0.41
C GLY A 399 2.67 10.01 -1.67
N ALA A 400 3.43 9.29 -2.51
CA ALA A 400 3.99 9.81 -3.75
C ALA A 400 2.89 10.24 -4.73
N ILE A 401 1.84 9.41 -4.87
CA ILE A 401 0.65 9.74 -5.68
C ILE A 401 -0.03 11.00 -5.15
N LEU A 402 -0.23 11.13 -3.83
CA LEU A 402 -0.87 12.30 -3.22
C LEU A 402 -0.04 13.58 -3.40
N VAL A 403 1.28 13.52 -3.23
CA VAL A 403 2.19 14.66 -3.47
C VAL A 403 2.04 15.14 -4.91
N ARG A 404 2.11 14.22 -5.88
CA ARG A 404 1.98 14.57 -7.31
C ARG A 404 0.58 15.06 -7.65
N ALA A 405 -0.46 14.41 -7.14
CA ALA A 405 -1.83 14.83 -7.34
C ALA A 405 -2.08 16.23 -6.79
N GLN A 406 -1.57 16.56 -5.60
CA GLN A 406 -1.68 17.91 -5.03
C GLN A 406 -0.93 18.94 -5.88
N ALA A 407 0.30 18.65 -6.29
CA ALA A 407 1.08 19.57 -7.12
C ALA A 407 0.39 19.86 -8.47
N LEU A 408 -0.18 18.83 -9.11
CA LEU A 408 -0.95 18.95 -10.35
C LEU A 408 -2.25 19.75 -10.14
N ASN A 409 -2.99 19.47 -9.05
CA ASN A 409 -4.24 20.17 -8.75
C ASN A 409 -3.99 21.65 -8.43
N ALA A 410 -2.91 21.96 -7.70
CA ALA A 410 -2.55 23.33 -7.35
C ALA A 410 -2.19 24.18 -8.59
N LYS A 411 -1.46 23.62 -9.56
CA LYS A 411 -1.15 24.29 -10.83
C LYS A 411 -2.39 24.67 -11.64
N ARG A 412 -3.46 23.88 -11.53
CA ARG A 412 -4.73 24.19 -12.21
C ARG A 412 -5.57 25.23 -11.47
N PHE A 413 -5.51 25.21 -10.14
CA PHE A 413 -6.20 26.19 -9.32
C PHE A 413 -5.55 27.59 -9.40
N HIS A 414 -4.25 27.66 -9.68
CA HIS A 414 -3.52 28.90 -9.94
C HIS A 414 -2.71 28.78 -11.25
N PRO A 415 -3.33 29.02 -12.42
CA PRO A 415 -2.69 28.88 -13.73
C PRO A 415 -1.55 29.88 -13.98
N SER A 416 -1.62 31.06 -13.36
CA SER A 416 -0.58 32.10 -13.41
C SER A 416 0.53 31.75 -12.41
N GLY A 417 1.78 31.77 -12.88
CA GLY A 417 3.00 31.33 -12.18
C GLY A 417 3.38 32.09 -10.91
N VAL A 418 2.48 32.19 -9.93
CA VAL A 418 2.79 32.64 -8.58
C VAL A 418 3.47 31.47 -7.86
N THR A 419 4.79 31.49 -7.92
CA THR A 419 5.68 30.66 -7.12
C THR A 419 5.18 30.60 -5.68
N LEU A 420 4.80 29.40 -5.22
CA LEU A 420 4.38 29.09 -3.85
C LEU A 420 5.55 29.19 -2.85
N SER A 421 6.26 30.32 -2.80
CA SER A 421 7.34 30.56 -1.83
C SER A 421 6.87 31.26 -0.55
N ARG A 422 5.61 31.69 -0.45
CA ARG A 422 5.08 32.30 0.79
C ARG A 422 3.64 31.89 1.05
N PHE A 423 3.45 30.82 1.81
CA PHE A 423 2.33 30.71 2.73
C PHE A 423 2.88 30.32 4.10
N ARG A 424 3.53 31.30 4.76
CA ARG A 424 3.45 31.40 6.21
C ARG A 424 2.01 31.78 6.51
N LEU A 425 1.28 30.88 7.17
CA LEU A 425 0.13 31.29 7.96
C LEU A 425 0.70 32.05 9.16
N SER A 426 0.80 33.36 9.05
CA SER A 426 1.06 34.27 10.16
C SER A 426 -0.09 35.27 10.25
N GLY A 427 -0.91 35.13 11.31
CA GLY A 427 -1.80 36.15 11.90
C GLY A 427 -2.94 36.65 11.01
N THR A 428 -4.09 37.09 11.50
CA THR A 428 -4.54 37.39 12.87
C THR A 428 -6.03 37.71 12.76
N LYS A 429 -6.87 37.04 13.52
CA LYS A 429 -7.68 37.60 14.62
C LYS A 429 -8.21 36.44 15.45
#